data_AF-A0A4R0TXS1-F1
#
_entry.id   AF-A0A4R0TXS1-F1
#
_cell.length_a   1.000
_cell.length_b   1.000
_cell.length_c   1.000
_cell.angle_alpha   90.00
_cell.angle_beta   90.00
_cell.angle_gamma   90.00
#
_symmetry.space_group_name_H-M   'P 1'
#
loop_
_entity.id
_entity.type
_entity.pdbx_description
1 polymer ?
#
loop_
_entity_poly.entity_id
_entity_poly.type
_entity_poly.pdbx_seq_one_letter_code
_entity_poly.pdbx_strand_id
1 'polypeptide(L)'
;MAIKQPTSNGYAILWTAYQFQRQFGRPWGNDVCVSAMNGDWDANATNVLCVRYAQSGQRIDVMLDQKNSANIRINWMVVWQ
;
A
#
# COMPACT_ATOMS: atom_id res chain seq x y z
N MET A 1 7.54 5.69 -0.25
CA MET A 1 6.54 6.04 -1.30
C MET A 1 5.48 6.91 -0.66
N ALA A 2 4.90 7.90 -1.37
CA ALA A 2 3.77 8.65 -0.84
C ALA A 2 2.45 8.07 -1.37
N ILE A 3 1.47 7.86 -0.50
CA ILE A 3 0.11 7.42 -0.86
C ILE A 3 -0.90 8.47 -0.42
N LYS A 4 -2.10 8.41 -0.99
CA LYS A 4 -3.23 9.25 -0.60
C LYS A 4 -4.51 8.42 -0.64
N GLN A 5 -5.35 8.50 0.40
CA GLN A 5 -6.65 7.85 0.36
C GLN A 5 -7.59 8.58 -0.60
N PRO A 6 -8.40 7.84 -1.39
CA PRO A 6 -9.24 8.44 -2.43
C PRO A 6 -10.42 9.25 -1.91
N THR A 7 -11.12 8.86 -0.82
CA THR A 7 -12.15 9.70 -0.13
C THR A 7 -12.92 8.98 0.99
N SER A 8 -12.86 7.65 1.11
CA SER A 8 -13.54 6.85 2.14
C SER A 8 -12.55 6.19 3.13
N ASN A 9 -13.07 5.73 4.26
CA ASN A 9 -12.29 4.96 5.25
C ASN A 9 -11.60 3.76 4.59
N GLY A 10 -10.42 3.40 5.09
CA GLY A 10 -9.76 2.13 4.77
C GLY A 10 -8.56 2.28 3.84
N TYR A 11 -8.76 1.98 2.56
CA TYR A 11 -7.68 1.61 1.64
C TYR A 11 -7.13 2.77 0.82
N ALA A 12 -5.81 2.88 0.77
CA ALA A 12 -5.07 3.71 -0.17
C ALA A 12 -4.29 2.83 -1.15
N ILE A 13 -4.18 3.27 -2.40
CA ILE A 13 -3.45 2.50 -3.42
C ILE A 13 -1.95 2.65 -3.15
N LEU A 14 -1.25 1.53 -3.00
CA LEU A 14 0.22 1.49 -3.01
C LEU A 14 0.73 1.39 -4.44
N TRP A 15 0.23 0.39 -5.18
CA TRP A 15 0.57 0.16 -6.59
C TRP A 15 -0.63 -0.39 -7.36
N THR A 16 -0.68 -0.13 -8.66
CA THR A 16 -1.35 -1.03 -9.60
C THR A 16 -0.47 -2.26 -9.87
N ALA A 17 -1.04 -3.37 -10.33
CA ALA A 17 -0.26 -4.55 -10.71
C ALA A 17 0.81 -4.22 -11.77
N TYR A 18 0.50 -3.32 -12.70
CA TYR A 18 1.46 -2.81 -13.68
C TYR A 18 2.62 -2.04 -13.04
N GLN A 19 2.33 -1.13 -12.09
CA GLN A 19 3.37 -0.40 -11.37
C GLN A 19 4.25 -1.35 -10.54
N PHE A 20 3.63 -2.33 -9.88
CA PHE A 20 4.36 -3.37 -9.15
C PHE A 20 5.32 -4.13 -10.07
N GLN A 21 4.83 -4.61 -11.22
CA GLN A 21 5.66 -5.32 -12.19
C GLN A 21 6.82 -4.48 -12.71
N ARG A 22 6.58 -3.20 -13.00
CA ARG A 22 7.67 -2.30 -13.42
C ARG A 22 8.70 -2.04 -12.32
N GLN A 23 8.28 -2.00 -11.07
CA GLN A 23 9.16 -1.73 -9.93
C GLN A 23 10.01 -2.95 -9.56
N PHE A 24 9.44 -4.15 -9.61
CA PHE A 24 10.07 -5.37 -9.09
C PHE A 24 10.42 -6.40 -10.18
N GLY A 25 10.14 -6.11 -11.45
CA GLY A 25 10.45 -6.99 -12.58
C GLY A 25 9.59 -8.25 -12.69
N ARG A 26 8.55 -8.40 -11.85
CA ARG A 26 7.67 -9.57 -11.82
C ARG A 26 6.20 -9.22 -11.58
N PRO A 27 5.24 -9.95 -12.15
CA PRO A 27 3.83 -9.76 -11.83
C PRO A 27 3.53 -10.13 -10.37
N TRP A 28 2.41 -9.63 -9.86
CA TRP A 28 1.85 -10.09 -8.59
C TRP A 28 1.50 -11.58 -8.67
N GLY A 29 1.80 -12.32 -7.60
CA GLY A 29 1.54 -13.75 -7.47
C GLY A 29 1.13 -14.12 -6.05
N ASN A 30 0.60 -15.33 -5.87
CA ASN A 30 0.16 -15.81 -4.55
C ASN A 30 1.33 -16.03 -3.57
N ASP A 31 2.55 -16.13 -4.09
CA ASP A 31 3.82 -16.25 -3.35
C ASP A 31 4.37 -14.88 -2.90
N VAL A 32 3.78 -13.77 -3.36
CA VAL A 32 4.21 -12.42 -3.01
C VAL A 32 3.53 -11.96 -1.73
N CYS A 33 4.32 -11.46 -0.80
CA CYS A 33 3.85 -10.75 0.37
C CYS A 33 4.44 -9.34 0.42
N VAL A 34 3.62 -8.38 0.83
CA VAL A 34 4.04 -7.00 1.07
C VAL A 34 3.71 -6.64 2.51
N SER A 35 4.72 -6.20 3.25
CA SER A 35 4.54 -5.53 4.52
C SER A 35 4.72 -4.03 4.32
N ALA A 36 3.89 -3.22 4.96
CA ALA A 36 3.93 -1.77 4.88
C ALA A 36 3.80 -1.16 6.26
N MET A 37 4.48 -0.03 6.46
CA MET A 37 4.44 0.74 7.70
C MET A 37 4.43 2.23 7.39
N ASN A 38 3.90 3.01 8.32
CA ASN A 38 4.02 4.46 8.26
C ASN A 38 5.50 4.84 8.35
N GLY A 39 5.98 5.59 7.35
CA GLY A 39 7.36 6.03 7.25
C GLY A 39 7.62 7.42 7.82
N ASP A 40 6.58 8.11 8.32
CA ASP A 40 6.67 9.44 8.93
C ASP A 40 5.52 9.61 9.94
N TRP A 41 5.65 8.95 11.09
CA TRP A 41 4.63 8.96 12.14
C TRP A 41 4.46 10.35 12.77
N ASP A 42 5.56 11.07 12.97
CA ASP A 42 5.55 12.37 13.67
C ASP A 42 4.79 13.44 12.87
N ALA A 43 4.94 13.44 11.54
CA ALA A 43 4.19 14.34 10.68
C ALA A 43 2.74 13.90 10.45
N ASN A 44 2.47 12.59 10.56
CA ASN A 44 1.16 12.03 10.24
C ASN A 44 0.88 10.74 11.04
N ALA A 45 0.26 10.87 12.20
CA ALA A 45 -0.01 9.78 13.13
C ALA A 45 -1.17 8.87 12.66
N THR A 46 -0.90 8.01 11.67
CA THR A 46 -1.84 7.03 11.10
C THR A 46 -1.19 5.66 11.01
N ASN A 47 -1.87 4.61 11.46
CA ASN A 47 -1.31 3.26 11.44
C ASN A 47 -1.63 2.54 10.13
N VAL A 48 -0.69 1.73 9.67
CA VAL A 48 -0.95 0.72 8.64
C VAL A 48 -1.44 -0.55 9.33
N LEU A 49 -2.64 -1.02 8.94
CA LEU A 49 -3.23 -2.23 9.51
C LEU A 49 -2.90 -3.49 8.70
N CYS A 50 -2.93 -3.39 7.37
CA CYS A 50 -2.59 -4.50 6.49
C CYS A 50 -2.34 -4.03 5.05
N VAL A 51 -1.88 -4.95 4.21
CA VAL A 51 -1.83 -4.80 2.75
C VAL A 51 -2.72 -5.88 2.14
N ARG A 52 -3.45 -5.53 1.08
CA ARG A 52 -4.24 -6.49 0.30
C ARG A 52 -4.01 -6.36 -1.19
N TYR A 53 -4.33 -7.41 -1.93
CA TYR A 53 -4.52 -7.35 -3.37
C TYR A 53 -6.01 -7.29 -3.71
N ALA A 54 -6.44 -6.21 -4.37
CA ALA A 54 -7.80 -6.03 -4.86
C ALA A 54 -7.90 -6.48 -6.33
N GLN A 55 -8.44 -7.68 -6.56
CA GLN A 55 -8.51 -8.31 -7.89
C GLN A 55 -9.28 -7.47 -8.93
N SER A 56 -10.43 -6.91 -8.57
CA SER A 56 -11.28 -6.14 -9.49
C SER A 56 -10.61 -4.90 -10.05
N GLY A 57 -9.66 -4.30 -9.32
CA GLY A 57 -8.89 -3.15 -9.75
C GLY A 57 -7.45 -3.47 -10.16
N GLN A 58 -7.02 -4.73 -10.01
CA GLN A 58 -5.62 -5.14 -10.09
C GLN A 58 -4.70 -4.20 -9.30
N ARG A 59 -5.00 -4.00 -8.01
CA ARG A 59 -4.26 -3.07 -7.14
C ARG A 59 -3.73 -3.74 -5.89
N ILE A 60 -2.59 -3.26 -5.44
CA ILE A 60 -2.07 -3.49 -4.11
C ILE A 60 -2.46 -2.27 -3.28
N ASP A 61 -3.29 -2.47 -2.26
CA ASP A 61 -3.81 -1.40 -1.40
C ASP A 61 -3.27 -1.55 0.04
N VAL A 62 -2.98 -0.43 0.71
CA VAL A 62 -2.69 -0.37 2.16
C VAL A 62 -3.94 0.02 2.92
N MET A 63 -4.31 -0.74 3.94
CA MET A 63 -5.37 -0.36 4.88
C MET A 63 -4.80 0.52 5.99
N LEU A 64 -5.49 1.62 6.27
CA LEU A 64 -5.17 2.53 7.37
C LEU A 64 -6.24 2.44 8.47
N ASP A 65 -5.83 2.72 9.70
CA ASP A 65 -6.71 2.69 10.89
C ASP A 65 -7.76 3.79 10.93
N GLN A 66 -7.50 4.89 10.23
CA GLN A 66 -8.41 6.03 10.15
C GLN A 66 -8.46 6.62 8.74
N LYS A 67 -9.45 7.48 8.51
CA LYS A 67 -9.53 8.30 7.31
C LYS A 67 -8.50 9.41 7.36
N ASN A 68 -7.76 9.58 6.29
CA ASN A 68 -6.69 10.55 6.19
C ASN A 68 -6.57 11.08 4.75
N SER A 69 -6.78 12.38 4.59
CA SER A 69 -6.70 13.07 3.30
C SER A 69 -5.30 13.61 2.98
N ALA A 70 -4.37 13.55 3.92
CA ALA A 70 -2.99 13.98 3.71
C ALA A 70 -2.21 12.94 2.90
N ASN A 71 -1.08 13.38 2.33
CA ASN A 71 -0.11 12.44 1.78
C ASN A 71 0.57 11.71 2.94
N ILE A 72 0.60 10.39 2.89
CA ILE A 72 1.25 9.55 3.89
C ILE A 72 2.48 8.92 3.26
N ARG A 73 3.63 9.07 3.93
CA ARG A 73 4.83 8.34 3.57
C ARG A 73 4.70 6.90 4.05
N ILE A 74 4.84 5.96 3.13
CA ILE A 74 4.85 4.52 3.40
C ILE A 74 6.25 3.97 3.12
N ASN A 75 6.79 3.29 4.13
CA ASN A 75 7.91 2.38 3.98
C ASN A 75 7.35 0.97 3.81
N TRP A 76 8.05 0.12 3.08
CA TRP A 76 7.54 -1.18 2.68
C TRP A 76 8.68 -2.18 2.52
N MET A 77 8.31 -3.45 2.61
CA MET A 77 9.13 -4.60 2.27
C MET A 77 8.31 -5.51 1.37
N VAL A 78 8.94 -6.00 0.30
CA VAL A 78 8.37 -7.01 -0.58
C VAL A 78 9.21 -8.27 -0.45
N VAL A 79 8.54 -9.39 -0.18
CA VAL A 79 9.15 -10.71 -0.06
C VAL A 79 8.38 -11.71 -0.89
N TRP A 80 9.08 -12.73 -1.38
CA TRP A 80 8.50 -13.84 -2.11
C TRP A 80 9.37 -15.08 -1.94
N GLN A 81 8.76 -16.25 -2.19
CA GLN A 81 9.45 -17.54 -2.23
C GLN A 81 10.12 -17.78 -3.59
#